data_AF-A0A0L0SAD5-F1
#
_entry.id   AF-A0A0L0SAD5-F1
#
_cell.length_a   1.000
_cell.length_b   1.000
_cell.length_c   1.000
_cell.angle_alpha   90.00
_cell.angle_beta   90.00
_cell.angle_gamma   90.00
#
_symmetry.space_group_name_H-M   'P 1'
#
loop_
_entity.id
_entity.type
_entity.pdbx_description
1 polymer ?
#
loop_
_entity_poly.entity_id
_entity_poly.type
_entity_poly.pdbx_seq_one_letter_code
_entity_poly.pdbx_strand_id
1 'polypeptide(L)'
;MATVTRPERARSLLRQLLRTARSMPTPERRAVVRNRTMAEYRAMQHATDEAKIDEALVLAEVQVENLAIQLEHLRTQQARRNQVLVPVDIHAQRRPAVDPEGLTTRAADQRRRDLERAQLRERVRAQLAAARAGTTAAGSAASASGRGGGDAAVGVNKASS
;
A
#
# COMPACT_ATOMS: atom_id res chain seq x y z
N MET A 1 10.54 9.52 -50.96
CA MET A 1 10.48 9.92 -49.54
C MET A 1 11.65 10.86 -49.29
N ALA A 2 11.41 12.09 -48.82
CA ALA A 2 12.51 13.03 -48.55
C ALA A 2 13.34 12.52 -47.37
N THR A 3 14.66 12.41 -47.55
CA THR A 3 15.58 12.05 -46.47
C THR A 3 15.71 13.25 -45.53
N VAL A 4 15.28 13.08 -44.29
CA VAL A 4 15.40 14.15 -43.27
C VAL A 4 16.88 14.34 -42.97
N THR A 5 17.37 15.56 -43.13
CA THR A 5 18.78 15.86 -42.85
C THR A 5 19.03 15.88 -41.33
N ARG A 6 20.25 15.56 -40.90
CA ARG A 6 20.68 15.64 -39.49
C ARG A 6 20.33 16.99 -38.81
N PRO A 7 20.61 18.16 -39.41
CA PRO A 7 20.24 19.44 -38.79
C PRO A 7 18.72 19.63 -38.66
N GLU A 8 17.92 19.11 -39.58
CA GLU A 8 16.46 19.14 -39.47
C GLU A 8 15.96 18.24 -38.33
N ARG A 9 16.53 17.03 -38.20
CA ARG A 9 16.23 16.11 -37.09
C ARG A 9 16.60 16.75 -35.75
N ALA A 10 17.79 17.32 -35.62
CA ALA A 10 18.23 18.02 -34.41
C ALA A 10 17.26 19.15 -34.00
N ARG A 11 16.86 20.00 -34.97
CA ARG A 11 15.90 21.09 -34.72
C ARG A 11 14.51 20.58 -34.39
N SER A 12 14.08 19.45 -34.96
CA SER A 12 12.81 18.82 -34.63
C SER A 12 12.79 18.34 -33.18
N LEU A 13 13.83 17.61 -32.78
CA LEU A 13 14.00 17.10 -31.41
C LEU A 13 14.10 18.24 -30.39
N LEU A 14 14.90 19.27 -30.67
CA LEU A 14 14.97 20.46 -29.82
C LEU A 14 13.60 21.10 -29.60
N ARG A 15 12.83 21.30 -30.68
CA ARG A 15 11.47 21.85 -30.58
C ARG A 15 10.54 20.94 -29.79
N GLN A 16 10.67 19.63 -29.91
CA GLN A 16 9.88 18.67 -29.14
C GLN A 16 10.24 18.73 -27.65
N LEU A 17 11.52 18.66 -27.28
CA LEU A 17 12.00 18.81 -25.90
C LEU A 17 11.51 20.11 -25.26
N LEU A 18 11.61 21.24 -25.98
CA LEU A 18 11.14 22.53 -25.48
C LEU A 18 9.62 22.61 -25.32
N ARG A 19 8.84 21.95 -26.20
CA ARG A 19 7.38 21.84 -26.04
C ARG A 19 7.01 21.00 -24.81
N THR A 20 7.69 19.88 -24.60
CA THR A 20 7.49 19.03 -23.41
C THR A 20 7.91 19.78 -22.15
N ALA A 21 9.05 20.50 -22.19
CA ALA A 21 9.52 21.34 -21.10
C ALA A 21 8.48 22.38 -20.70
N ARG A 22 7.85 23.08 -21.66
CA ARG A 22 6.76 24.06 -21.39
C ARG A 22 5.54 23.43 -20.73
N SER A 23 5.31 22.14 -20.94
CA SER A 23 4.18 21.41 -20.40
C SER A 23 4.39 20.93 -18.95
N MET A 24 5.61 21.07 -18.41
CA MET A 24 5.91 20.70 -17.01
C MET A 24 5.07 21.54 -16.03
N PRO A 25 4.59 20.93 -14.93
CA PRO A 25 3.60 21.56 -14.06
C PRO A 25 4.14 22.77 -13.29
N THR A 26 5.37 22.69 -12.77
CA THR A 26 5.97 23.76 -11.96
C THR A 26 6.92 24.64 -12.76
N PRO A 27 6.99 25.96 -12.50
CA PRO A 27 7.87 26.88 -13.22
C PRO A 27 9.35 26.53 -13.08
N GLU A 28 9.79 26.08 -11.91
CA GLU A 28 11.17 25.66 -11.65
C GLU A 28 11.58 24.48 -12.55
N ARG A 29 10.72 23.44 -12.65
CA ARG A 29 10.98 22.30 -13.52
C ARG A 29 11.02 22.71 -14.98
N ARG A 30 10.12 23.61 -15.42
CA ARG A 30 10.16 24.19 -16.77
C ARG A 30 11.52 24.84 -17.05
N ALA A 31 12.01 25.65 -16.12
CA ALA A 31 13.28 26.36 -16.25
C ALA A 31 14.48 25.39 -16.30
N VAL A 32 14.53 24.40 -15.40
CA VAL A 32 15.61 23.40 -15.37
C VAL A 32 15.70 22.62 -16.67
N VAL A 33 14.57 22.06 -17.15
CA VAL A 33 14.56 21.29 -18.39
C VAL A 33 14.94 22.17 -19.57
N ARG A 34 14.35 23.37 -19.69
CA ARG A 34 14.67 24.32 -20.77
C ARG A 34 16.16 24.68 -20.78
N ASN A 35 16.71 25.05 -19.64
CA ASN A 35 18.11 25.50 -19.55
C ASN A 35 19.08 24.37 -19.89
N ARG A 36 18.82 23.16 -19.38
CA ARG A 36 19.61 21.98 -19.69
C ARG A 36 19.57 21.63 -21.17
N THR A 37 18.38 21.53 -21.77
CA THR A 37 18.22 21.24 -23.20
C THR A 37 18.93 22.27 -24.07
N MET A 38 18.81 23.56 -23.73
CA MET A 38 19.49 24.62 -24.48
C MET A 38 21.01 24.57 -24.30
N ALA A 39 21.51 24.23 -23.12
CA ALA A 39 22.94 24.09 -22.86
C ALA A 39 23.54 22.93 -23.66
N GLU A 40 22.90 21.75 -23.62
CA GLU A 40 23.33 20.56 -24.37
C GLU A 40 23.30 20.80 -25.88
N TYR A 41 22.24 21.42 -26.40
CA TYR A 41 22.15 21.77 -27.82
C TYR A 41 23.26 22.73 -28.26
N ARG A 42 23.50 23.80 -27.47
CA ARG A 42 24.56 24.76 -27.75
C ARG A 42 25.95 24.14 -27.67
N ALA A 43 26.18 23.20 -26.75
CA ALA A 43 27.45 22.49 -26.64
C ALA A 43 27.76 21.67 -27.90
N MET A 44 26.73 21.10 -28.54
CA MET A 44 26.89 20.26 -29.73
C MET A 44 26.70 21.01 -31.06
N GLN A 45 26.33 22.29 -31.05
CA GLN A 45 25.93 23.03 -32.27
C GLN A 45 27.05 23.18 -33.30
N HIS A 46 28.31 23.09 -32.87
CA HIS A 46 29.51 23.20 -33.71
C HIS A 46 30.27 21.87 -33.84
N ALA A 47 29.67 20.76 -33.40
CA ALA A 47 30.29 19.46 -33.58
C ALA A 47 30.40 19.12 -35.09
N THR A 48 31.55 18.59 -35.49
CA THR A 48 31.86 18.19 -36.87
C THR A 48 31.99 16.67 -37.02
N ASP A 49 32.15 15.96 -35.91
CA ASP A 49 32.28 14.50 -35.86
C ASP A 49 30.89 13.85 -36.04
N GLU A 50 30.69 13.19 -37.18
CA GLU A 50 29.41 12.60 -37.54
C GLU A 50 28.93 11.55 -36.54
N ALA A 51 29.84 10.73 -36.01
CA ALA A 51 29.49 9.68 -35.06
C ALA A 51 28.93 10.28 -33.76
N LYS A 52 29.55 11.35 -33.27
CA LYS A 52 29.08 12.07 -32.08
C LYS A 52 27.75 12.78 -32.31
N ILE A 53 27.52 13.30 -33.51
CA ILE A 53 26.24 13.92 -33.86
C ILE A 53 25.15 12.85 -33.84
N ASP A 54 25.39 11.69 -34.46
CA ASP A 54 24.40 10.61 -34.53
C ASP A 54 24.10 10.04 -33.13
N GLU A 55 25.12 9.87 -32.28
CA GLU A 55 24.95 9.50 -30.87
C GLU A 55 24.11 10.53 -30.10
N ALA A 56 24.41 11.82 -30.24
CA ALA A 56 23.67 12.88 -29.58
C ALA A 56 22.21 12.96 -30.04
N LEU A 57 21.93 12.66 -31.31
CA LEU A 57 20.56 12.59 -31.84
C LEU A 57 19.78 11.44 -31.22
N VAL A 58 20.39 10.26 -31.09
CA VAL A 58 19.77 9.10 -30.42
C VAL A 58 19.53 9.41 -28.94
N LEU A 59 20.50 10.03 -28.27
CA LEU A 59 20.34 10.44 -26.87
C LEU A 59 19.19 11.45 -26.71
N ALA A 60 19.06 12.41 -27.63
CA ALA A 60 17.98 13.38 -27.61
C ALA A 60 16.59 12.72 -27.79
N GLU A 61 16.48 11.67 -28.60
CA GLU A 61 15.25 10.88 -28.73
C GLU A 61 14.88 10.17 -27.42
N VAL A 62 15.85 9.52 -26.79
CA VAL A 62 15.66 8.91 -25.46
C VAL A 62 15.24 9.96 -24.42
N GLN A 63 15.83 11.15 -24.47
CA GLN A 63 15.45 12.24 -23.58
C GLN A 63 14.01 12.73 -23.82
N VAL A 64 13.55 12.78 -25.08
CA VAL A 64 12.16 13.12 -25.42
C VAL A 64 11.19 12.14 -24.76
N GLU A 65 11.45 10.84 -24.91
CA GLU A 65 10.61 9.78 -24.33
C GLU A 65 10.61 9.85 -22.81
N ASN A 66 11.78 9.96 -22.20
CA ASN A 66 11.93 10.07 -20.75
C ASN A 66 11.18 11.29 -20.19
N LEU A 67 11.28 12.46 -20.84
CA LEU A 67 10.56 13.65 -20.41
C LEU A 67 9.04 13.50 -20.57
N ALA A 68 8.57 12.79 -21.60
CA ALA A 68 7.16 12.51 -21.78
C ALA A 68 6.62 11.59 -20.65
N ILE A 69 7.35 10.54 -20.30
CA ILE A 69 7.01 9.64 -19.19
C ILE A 69 6.98 10.40 -17.86
N GLN A 70 7.99 11.23 -17.60
CA GLN A 70 8.05 12.06 -16.38
C GLN A 70 6.88 13.04 -16.32
N LEU A 71 6.53 13.68 -17.44
CA LEU A 71 5.41 14.61 -17.51
C LEU A 71 4.09 13.91 -17.16
N GLU A 72 3.85 12.73 -17.73
CA GLU A 72 2.63 11.96 -17.48
C GLU A 72 2.54 11.51 -16.01
N HIS A 73 3.67 11.05 -15.46
CA HIS A 73 3.77 10.68 -14.06
C HIS A 73 3.45 11.86 -13.13
N LEU A 74 4.04 13.03 -13.40
CA LEU A 74 3.81 14.24 -12.61
C LEU A 74 2.36 14.73 -12.71
N ARG A 75 1.73 14.64 -13.89
CA ARG A 75 0.30 14.94 -14.07
C ARG A 75 -0.58 14.03 -13.23
N THR A 76 -0.31 12.73 -13.28
CA THR A 76 -1.04 11.73 -12.48
C THR A 76 -0.87 12.00 -10.98
N GLN A 77 0.35 12.30 -10.52
CA GLN A 77 0.60 12.65 -9.12
C GLN A 77 -0.11 13.93 -8.70
N GLN A 78 -0.13 14.96 -9.55
CA GLN A 78 -0.81 16.22 -9.26
C GLN A 78 -2.32 16.02 -9.17
N ALA A 79 -2.91 15.22 -10.07
CA ALA A 79 -4.32 14.84 -9.99
C ALA A 79 -4.65 14.10 -8.68
N ARG A 80 -3.78 13.18 -8.25
CA ARG A 80 -3.94 12.47 -6.95
C ARG A 80 -3.80 13.39 -5.75
N ARG A 81 -2.83 14.32 -5.74
CA ARG A 81 -2.68 15.30 -4.65
C ARG A 81 -3.91 16.20 -4.53
N ASN A 82 -4.51 16.57 -5.65
CA ASN A 82 -5.74 17.36 -5.67
C ASN A 82 -6.98 16.58 -5.22
N GLN A 83 -6.93 15.23 -5.18
CA GLN A 83 -8.02 14.38 -4.68
C GLN A 83 -8.05 14.21 -3.15
N VAL A 84 -7.04 14.69 -2.40
CA VAL A 84 -6.89 14.38 -0.97
C VAL A 84 -7.50 15.43 -0.03
N LEU A 85 -8.25 16.42 -0.52
CA LEU A 85 -9.02 17.31 0.35
C LEU A 85 -10.53 17.08 0.19
N VAL A 86 -10.99 15.91 0.62
CA VAL A 86 -12.37 15.80 1.10
C VAL A 86 -12.31 16.22 2.57
N PRO A 87 -12.82 17.42 2.95
CA PRO A 87 -13.14 17.64 4.34
C PRO A 87 -14.19 16.58 4.69
N VAL A 88 -13.76 15.53 5.36
CA VAL A 88 -14.71 14.73 6.13
C VAL A 88 -15.25 15.74 7.14
N ASP A 89 -16.53 16.09 7.03
CA ASP A 89 -17.24 16.77 8.10
C ASP A 89 -17.15 15.88 9.35
N ILE A 90 -16.04 16.00 10.09
CA ILE A 90 -15.81 15.36 11.39
C ILE A 90 -16.70 16.02 12.46
N HIS A 91 -17.49 17.04 12.08
CA HIS A 91 -18.34 17.82 12.97
C HIS A 91 -19.78 17.99 12.45
N ALA A 92 -20.48 16.90 12.11
CA ALA A 92 -21.93 16.96 11.92
C ALA A 92 -22.73 15.76 12.48
N GLN A 93 -22.11 14.91 13.32
CA GLN A 93 -22.88 14.06 14.22
C GLN A 93 -22.79 14.62 15.64
N ARG A 94 -23.64 15.60 15.91
CA ARG A 94 -24.02 15.97 17.27
C ARG A 94 -24.59 14.70 17.90
N ARG A 95 -23.75 13.99 18.67
CA ARG A 95 -24.16 12.83 19.46
C ARG A 95 -25.38 13.26 20.27
N PRO A 96 -26.58 12.66 20.11
CA PRO A 96 -27.69 12.97 21.00
C PRO A 96 -27.23 12.67 22.42
N ALA A 97 -27.53 13.58 23.34
CA ALA A 97 -27.21 13.41 24.75
C ALA A 97 -27.73 12.04 25.18
N VAL A 98 -26.85 11.21 25.74
CA VAL A 98 -27.24 9.90 26.27
C VAL A 98 -28.08 10.18 27.50
N ASP A 99 -29.38 9.90 27.42
CA ASP A 99 -30.28 10.01 28.56
C ASP A 99 -29.79 9.08 29.69
N PRO A 100 -29.66 9.58 30.94
CA PRO A 100 -29.11 8.80 32.05
C PRO A 100 -29.97 7.58 32.43
N GLU A 101 -31.23 7.52 31.99
CA GLU A 101 -32.13 6.39 32.23
C GLU A 101 -31.77 5.13 31.42
N GLY A 102 -31.06 5.27 30.29
CA GLY A 102 -30.63 4.12 29.47
C GLY A 102 -29.42 3.35 30.03
N LEU A 103 -28.71 3.93 31.00
CA LEU A 103 -27.53 3.32 31.62
C LEU A 103 -27.91 2.36 32.75
N THR A 104 -28.98 2.65 33.48
CA THR A 104 -29.47 1.81 34.60
C THR A 104 -30.09 0.50 34.08
N THR A 105 -30.81 0.56 32.97
CA THR A 105 -31.42 -0.62 32.29
C THR A 105 -30.36 -1.56 31.72
N ARG A 106 -29.33 -1.04 31.05
CA ARG A 106 -28.22 -1.88 30.54
C ARG A 106 -27.38 -2.52 31.64
N ALA A 107 -27.14 -1.81 32.73
CA ALA A 107 -26.40 -2.36 33.87
C ALA A 107 -27.20 -3.47 34.60
N ALA A 108 -28.52 -3.31 34.72
CA ALA A 108 -29.41 -4.33 35.29
C ALA A 108 -29.48 -5.59 34.40
N ASP A 109 -29.60 -5.41 33.08
CA ASP A 109 -29.62 -6.52 32.12
C ASP A 109 -28.30 -7.30 32.09
N GLN A 110 -27.17 -6.61 32.26
CA GLN A 110 -25.87 -7.27 32.31
C GLN A 110 -25.74 -8.14 33.57
N ARG A 111 -26.13 -7.62 34.74
CA ARG A 111 -26.13 -8.38 36.00
C ARG A 111 -27.04 -9.61 35.93
N ARG A 112 -28.19 -9.51 35.27
CA ARG A 112 -29.11 -10.64 35.07
C ARG A 112 -28.46 -11.75 34.24
N ARG A 113 -27.81 -11.40 33.12
CA ARG A 113 -27.09 -12.38 32.27
C ARG A 113 -25.94 -13.04 33.00
N ASP A 114 -25.23 -12.30 33.84
CA ASP A 114 -24.09 -12.83 34.59
C ASP A 114 -24.54 -13.82 35.68
N LEU A 115 -25.67 -13.56 36.35
CA LEU A 115 -26.29 -14.49 37.29
C LEU A 115 -26.79 -15.78 36.59
N GLU A 116 -27.44 -15.66 35.44
CA GLU A 116 -27.89 -16.81 34.65
C GLU A 116 -26.70 -17.69 34.22
N ARG A 117 -25.58 -17.07 33.82
CA ARG A 117 -24.34 -17.80 33.48
C ARG A 117 -23.73 -18.50 34.69
N ALA A 118 -23.76 -17.89 35.88
CA ALA A 118 -23.27 -18.50 37.10
C ALA A 118 -24.10 -19.74 37.49
N GLN A 119 -25.43 -19.63 37.42
CA GLN A 119 -26.35 -20.75 37.69
C GLN A 119 -26.15 -21.91 36.71
N LEU A 120 -25.94 -21.62 35.42
CA LEU A 120 -25.69 -22.65 34.43
C LEU A 120 -24.38 -23.40 34.73
N ARG A 121 -23.32 -22.68 35.13
CA ARG A 121 -22.04 -23.28 35.52
C ARG A 121 -22.17 -24.19 36.74
N GLU A 122 -22.95 -23.79 37.74
CA GLU A 122 -23.22 -24.64 38.90
C GLU A 122 -24.00 -25.90 38.51
N ARG A 123 -25.03 -25.80 37.66
CA ARG A 123 -25.78 -26.96 37.17
C ARG A 123 -24.90 -27.93 36.41
N VAL A 124 -24.05 -27.43 35.51
CA VAL A 124 -23.10 -28.27 34.76
C VAL A 124 -22.10 -28.94 35.71
N ARG A 125 -21.60 -28.21 36.72
CA ARG A 125 -20.70 -28.78 37.74
C ARG A 125 -21.38 -29.88 38.57
N ALA A 126 -22.64 -29.67 38.96
CA ALA A 126 -23.43 -30.66 39.70
C ALA A 126 -23.72 -31.91 38.85
N GLN A 127 -24.07 -31.74 37.57
CA GLN A 127 -24.28 -32.85 36.64
C GLN A 127 -23.00 -33.67 36.41
N LEU A 128 -21.85 -33.00 36.24
CA LEU A 128 -20.56 -33.67 36.11
C LEU A 128 -20.15 -34.40 37.41
N ALA A 129 -20.45 -33.83 38.58
CA ALA A 129 -20.20 -34.50 39.87
C ALA A 129 -21.09 -35.74 40.04
N ALA A 130 -22.37 -35.67 39.68
CA ALA A 130 -23.29 -36.81 39.70
C ALA A 130 -22.86 -37.92 38.71
N ALA A 131 -22.43 -37.54 37.50
CA ALA A 131 -21.89 -38.50 36.52
C ALA A 131 -20.60 -39.18 36.99
N ARG A 132 -19.73 -38.47 37.73
CA ARG A 132 -18.53 -39.05 38.37
C ARG A 132 -18.89 -40.01 39.51
N ALA A 133 -19.86 -39.68 40.34
CA ALA A 133 -20.32 -40.58 41.40
C ALA A 133 -21.00 -41.85 40.85
N GLY A 134 -21.71 -41.75 39.71
CA GLY A 134 -22.30 -42.90 39.03
C GLY A 134 -21.29 -43.81 38.32
N THR A 135 -20.12 -43.27 37.92
CA THR A 135 -19.08 -44.05 37.22
C THR A 135 -18.10 -44.74 38.16
N THR A 136 -17.92 -44.25 39.40
CA THR A 136 -17.12 -44.94 40.42
C THR A 136 -17.76 -46.21 40.97
N ALA A 137 -19.05 -46.46 40.71
CA ALA A 137 -19.71 -47.74 41.03
C ALA A 137 -19.50 -48.82 39.94
N ALA A 138 -19.05 -48.46 38.73
CA ALA A 138 -18.95 -49.37 37.58
C ALA A 138 -17.55 -49.49 36.96
N GLY A 139 -16.54 -48.80 37.50
CA GLY A 139 -15.22 -48.64 36.87
C GLY A 139 -14.01 -49.09 37.70
N SER A 140 -14.16 -50.04 38.64
CA SER A 140 -13.03 -50.65 39.38
C SER A 140 -12.49 -51.93 38.73
N ALA A 141 -12.58 -52.07 37.40
CA ALA A 141 -12.02 -53.22 36.69
C ALA A 141 -11.73 -52.88 35.22
N ALA A 142 -10.62 -52.19 34.94
CA ALA A 142 -9.90 -52.32 33.65
C ALA A 142 -8.61 -51.45 33.62
N SER A 143 -7.48 -52.14 33.73
CA SER A 143 -6.30 -52.04 32.84
C SER A 143 -5.76 -50.64 32.49
N ALA A 144 -4.59 -50.20 32.96
CA ALA A 144 -3.25 -50.71 32.64
C ALA A 144 -3.01 -50.98 31.14
N SER A 145 -2.47 -50.00 30.40
CA SER A 145 -1.41 -50.15 29.37
C SER A 145 -1.28 -48.92 28.45
N GLY A 146 -0.04 -48.60 28.05
CA GLY A 146 0.31 -47.69 26.94
C GLY A 146 0.85 -46.33 27.39
N ARG A 147 2.17 -46.11 27.52
CA ARG A 147 3.16 -45.73 26.45
C ARG A 147 2.60 -44.65 25.51
N GLY A 148 3.25 -43.53 25.20
CA GLY A 148 4.59 -42.98 25.41
C GLY A 148 4.59 -41.53 24.86
N GLY A 149 5.41 -40.63 25.40
CA GLY A 149 6.53 -40.01 24.66
C GLY A 149 6.10 -39.38 23.34
N GLY A 150 5.90 -38.07 23.17
CA GLY A 150 6.77 -36.98 23.62
C GLY A 150 7.89 -36.81 22.59
N ASP A 151 7.65 -36.05 21.51
CA ASP A 151 8.75 -35.33 20.87
C ASP A 151 8.26 -34.15 20.02
N ALA A 152 8.95 -33.04 20.19
CA ALA A 152 8.72 -31.76 19.56
C ALA A 152 9.93 -31.44 18.68
N ALA A 153 9.74 -31.30 17.37
CA ALA A 153 10.79 -30.83 16.48
C ALA A 153 10.20 -29.87 15.44
N VAL A 154 10.40 -28.57 15.70
CA VAL A 154 10.17 -27.47 14.77
C VAL A 154 11.37 -27.40 13.82
N GLY A 155 11.16 -27.77 12.55
CA GLY A 155 12.16 -27.66 11.49
C GLY A 155 12.30 -26.23 11.00
N VAL A 156 13.51 -25.68 11.16
CA VAL A 156 13.93 -24.37 10.64
C VAL A 156 14.48 -24.52 9.21
N ASN A 157 14.00 -23.66 8.33
CA ASN A 157 14.47 -23.43 6.96
C ASN A 157 15.97 -23.09 6.88
N LYS A 158 16.66 -23.68 5.90
CA LYS A 158 17.78 -23.02 5.21
C LYS A 158 17.82 -23.43 3.74
N ALA A 159 17.55 -22.45 2.89
CA ALA A 159 17.93 -22.43 1.49
C ALA A 159 19.38 -21.93 1.39
N SER A 160 20.23 -22.59 0.60
CA SER A 160 21.41 -22.01 -0.03
C SER A 160 21.92 -22.98 -1.10
N SER A 161 22.01 -22.43 -2.32
CA SER A 161 22.99 -22.65 -3.39
C SER A 161 23.45 -24.05 -3.75
#